data_AF-A0A3D1Q9B8-F1
#
_entry.id   AF-A0A3D1Q9B8-F1
#
_cell.length_a   1.000
_cell.length_b   1.000
_cell.length_c   1.000
_cell.angle_alpha   90.00
_cell.angle_beta   90.00
_cell.angle_gamma   90.00
#
_symmetry.space_group_name_H-M   'P 1'
#
loop_
_entity.id
_entity.type
_entity.pdbx_description
1 polymer ?
#
loop_
_entity_poly.entity_id
_entity_poly.type
_entity_poly.pdbx_seq_one_letter_code
_entity_poly.pdbx_strand_id
1 'polypeptide(L)'
;MIDLHCDTLSKLVNSGYSLRRNPFHFDVDRALEAGVTAQFLALFSHNQDDNAVLRAILQQIACFRANLSGPVKARAIAGYEDLARARAGDEMALILHLEGADALGQDPGLWSLVHHLGVRSP
;
A
#
# COMPACT_ATOMS: atom_id res chain seq x y z
N MET A 1 17.47 -1.67 -1.53
CA MET A 1 16.85 -2.74 -0.69
C MET A 1 15.36 -2.71 -0.99
N ILE A 2 14.72 -3.87 -1.16
CA ILE A 2 13.27 -3.98 -1.39
C ILE A 2 12.73 -4.77 -0.21
N ASP A 3 11.86 -4.17 0.58
CA ASP A 3 11.11 -4.88 1.61
C ASP A 3 9.75 -5.28 1.01
N LEU A 4 9.43 -6.57 1.15
CA LEU A 4 8.27 -7.23 0.53
C LEU A 4 7.04 -7.22 1.45
N HIS A 5 7.15 -6.79 2.70
CA HIS A 5 6.05 -6.85 3.65
C HIS A 5 6.05 -5.69 4.64
N CYS A 6 5.01 -4.85 4.60
CA CYS A 6 4.88 -3.73 5.54
C CYS A 6 3.42 -3.50 5.95
N ASP A 7 3.14 -3.77 7.22
CA ASP A 7 1.81 -3.66 7.84
C ASP A 7 1.41 -2.24 8.22
N THR A 8 2.10 -1.24 7.69
CA THR A 8 1.92 0.15 8.13
C THR A 8 0.55 0.70 7.73
N LEU A 9 -0.03 0.24 6.60
CA LEU A 9 -1.34 0.71 6.15
C LEU A 9 -2.48 0.36 7.11
N SER A 10 -2.51 -0.87 7.64
CA SER A 10 -3.56 -1.29 8.58
C SER A 10 -3.56 -0.44 9.86
N LYS A 11 -2.37 -0.04 10.35
CA LYS A 11 -2.21 0.87 11.49
C LYS A 11 -2.59 2.30 11.13
N LEU A 12 -2.25 2.76 9.93
CA LEU A 12 -2.51 4.13 9.50
C LEU A 12 -4.00 4.47 9.45
N VAL A 13 -4.84 3.55 8.94
CA VAL A 13 -6.30 3.73 8.79
C VAL A 13 -6.97 4.29 10.06
N ASN A 14 -6.53 3.86 11.25
CA ASN A 14 -7.16 4.24 12.52
C ASN A 14 -6.34 5.25 13.35
N SER A 15 -5.18 5.69 12.87
CA SER A 15 -4.22 6.43 13.70
C SER A 15 -4.18 7.94 13.48
N GLY A 16 -4.71 8.42 12.34
CA GLY A 16 -4.58 9.82 11.93
C GLY A 16 -3.16 10.24 11.51
N TYR A 17 -2.18 9.35 11.56
CA TYR A 17 -0.84 9.60 11.02
C TYR A 17 -0.80 9.46 9.49
N SER A 18 0.34 9.83 8.90
CA SER A 18 0.55 9.79 7.45
C SER A 18 1.60 8.76 7.05
N LEU A 19 1.58 8.33 5.78
CA LEU A 19 2.66 7.55 5.17
C LEU A 19 3.99 8.32 5.14
N ARG A 20 3.92 9.66 5.09
CA ARG A 20 5.11 10.50 5.07
C ARG A 20 5.92 10.35 6.36
N ARG A 21 5.27 10.47 7.52
CA ARG A 21 5.91 10.37 8.84
C ARG A 21 4.94 9.83 9.87
N ASN A 22 5.37 8.82 10.63
CA ASN A 22 4.57 8.16 11.67
C ASN A 22 5.49 7.44 12.69
N PRO A 23 4.98 7.04 13.86
CA PRO A 23 5.78 6.35 14.88
C PRO A 23 5.91 4.83 14.65
N PHE A 24 5.44 4.29 13.53
CA PHE A 24 5.48 2.85 13.24
C PHE A 24 6.86 2.43 12.69
N HIS A 25 6.98 1.19 12.21
CA HIS A 25 8.25 0.66 11.69
C HIS A 25 8.66 1.29 10.36
N PHE A 26 7.72 1.87 9.62
CA PHE A 26 7.96 2.42 8.29
C PHE A 26 7.28 3.78 8.11
N ASP A 27 8.03 4.74 7.58
CA ASP A 27 7.51 5.91 6.91
C ASP A 27 8.41 6.31 5.75
N VAL A 28 7.86 7.05 4.80
CA VAL A 28 8.54 7.39 3.54
C VAL A 28 9.77 8.27 3.78
N ASP A 29 9.70 9.23 4.69
CA ASP A 29 10.83 10.14 4.94
C ASP A 29 12.04 9.34 5.48
N ARG A 30 11.86 8.47 6.48
CA ARG A 30 12.92 7.59 6.99
C ARG A 30 13.41 6.57 5.95
N ALA A 31 12.51 6.04 5.13
CA ALA A 31 12.88 5.07 4.10
C ALA A 31 13.79 5.69 3.03
N LEU A 32 13.47 6.91 2.59
CA LEU A 32 14.30 7.67 1.65
C LEU A 32 15.67 8.02 2.26
N GLU A 33 15.71 8.45 3.53
CA GLU A 33 16.97 8.70 4.26
C GLU A 33 17.86 7.45 4.35
N ALA A 34 17.26 6.26 4.48
CA ALA A 34 17.95 4.98 4.48
C ALA A 34 18.32 4.45 3.08
N GLY A 35 18.01 5.19 2.01
CA GLY A 35 18.28 4.79 0.62
C GLY A 35 17.36 3.69 0.09
N VAL A 36 16.19 3.49 0.71
CA VAL A 36 15.16 2.57 0.22
C VAL A 36 14.38 3.23 -0.91
N THR A 37 14.39 2.60 -2.08
CA THR A 37 13.77 3.17 -3.29
C THR A 37 12.41 2.57 -3.59
N ALA A 38 12.06 1.42 -3.00
CA ALA A 38 10.80 0.73 -3.24
C ALA A 38 10.32 -0.05 -2.01
N GLN A 39 9.01 -0.06 -1.78
CA GLN A 39 8.38 -0.77 -0.66
C GLN A 39 7.05 -1.39 -1.09
N PHE A 40 6.85 -2.65 -0.69
CA PHE A 40 5.55 -3.30 -0.74
C PHE A 40 4.78 -2.98 0.53
N LEU A 41 3.54 -2.51 0.37
CA LEU A 41 2.61 -2.24 1.45
C LEU A 41 1.54 -3.32 1.46
N ALA A 42 1.48 -4.06 2.55
CA ALA A 42 0.54 -5.16 2.71
C ALA A 42 -0.86 -4.62 3.03
N LEU A 43 -1.85 -5.21 2.39
CA LEU A 43 -3.26 -5.04 2.64
C LEU A 43 -3.77 -6.35 3.22
N PHE A 44 -4.15 -6.35 4.49
CA PHE A 44 -4.62 -7.55 5.18
C PHE A 44 -5.72 -7.22 6.19
N SER A 45 -6.41 -8.25 6.68
CA SER A 45 -7.36 -8.13 7.76
C SER A 45 -7.37 -9.39 8.61
N HIS A 46 -7.50 -9.25 9.93
CA HIS A 46 -7.68 -10.37 10.85
C HIS A 46 -9.17 -10.75 11.06
N ASN A 47 -10.08 -10.13 10.32
CA ASN A 47 -11.50 -10.47 10.39
C ASN A 47 -11.75 -11.85 9.78
N GLN A 48 -12.77 -12.54 10.28
CA GLN A 48 -13.18 -13.87 9.80
C GLN A 48 -14.36 -13.82 8.82
N ASP A 49 -14.97 -12.64 8.64
CA ASP A 49 -16.08 -12.41 7.71
C ASP A 49 -15.57 -11.77 6.43
N ASP A 50 -15.82 -12.40 5.28
CA ASP A 50 -15.33 -11.98 3.96
C ASP A 50 -15.70 -10.51 3.64
N ASN A 51 -16.91 -10.07 4.00
CA ASN A 51 -17.34 -8.69 3.75
C ASN A 51 -16.58 -7.70 4.64
N ALA A 52 -16.34 -8.04 5.89
CA ALA A 52 -15.53 -7.24 6.81
C ALA A 52 -14.06 -7.18 6.35
N VAL A 53 -13.51 -8.28 5.83
CA VAL A 53 -12.17 -8.33 5.23
C VAL A 53 -12.12 -7.38 4.03
N LEU A 54 -13.01 -7.53 3.04
CA LEU A 54 -13.05 -6.68 1.86
C LEU A 54 -13.17 -5.19 2.23
N ARG A 55 -14.05 -4.85 3.19
CA ARG A 55 -14.20 -3.48 3.67
C ARG A 55 -12.89 -2.95 4.27
N ALA A 56 -12.18 -3.74 5.07
CA ALA A 56 -10.90 -3.35 5.65
C ALA A 56 -9.82 -3.13 4.59
N ILE A 57 -9.77 -3.97 3.55
CA ILE A 57 -8.86 -3.79 2.40
C ILE A 57 -9.18 -2.48 1.66
N LEU A 58 -10.46 -2.22 1.36
CA LEU A 58 -10.87 -0.98 0.69
C LEU A 58 -10.54 0.27 1.51
N GLN A 59 -10.67 0.21 2.84
CA GLN A 59 -10.28 1.31 3.72
C GLN A 59 -8.77 1.57 3.70
N GLN A 60 -7.95 0.52 3.66
CA GLN A 60 -6.50 0.64 3.53
C GLN A 60 -6.09 1.24 2.18
N ILE A 61 -6.72 0.79 1.08
CA ILE A 61 -6.51 1.39 -0.26
C ILE A 61 -6.91 2.88 -0.25
N ALA A 62 -8.06 3.22 0.33
CA ALA A 62 -8.50 4.61 0.44
C ALA A 62 -7.51 5.46 1.24
N CYS A 63 -7.01 4.96 2.38
CA CYS A 63 -6.00 5.60 3.20
C CYS A 63 -4.69 5.83 2.41
N PHE A 64 -4.24 4.82 1.65
CA PHE A 64 -3.07 4.93 0.78
C PHE A 64 -3.23 6.05 -0.24
N ARG A 65 -4.35 6.09 -0.98
CA ARG A 65 -4.60 7.12 -2.01
C ARG A 65 -4.72 8.52 -1.41
N ALA A 66 -5.35 8.65 -0.24
CA ALA A 66 -5.43 9.92 0.47
C ALA A 66 -4.04 10.45 0.84
N ASN A 67 -3.16 9.57 1.32
CA ASN A 67 -1.78 9.92 1.65
C ASN A 67 -0.97 10.35 0.42
N LEU A 68 -1.10 9.63 -0.71
CA LEU A 68 -0.46 10.00 -1.97
C LEU A 68 -0.93 11.34 -2.55
N SER A 69 -2.14 11.78 -2.18
CA SER A 69 -2.64 13.11 -2.56
C SER A 69 -2.05 14.23 -1.68
N GLY A 70 -1.34 13.87 -0.61
CA GLY A 70 -0.68 14.78 0.31
C GLY A 70 0.79 15.07 -0.06
N PRO A 71 1.58 15.63 0.87
CA PRO A 71 2.96 16.05 0.62
C PRO A 71 3.98 14.89 0.67
N VAL A 72 3.54 13.64 0.56
CA VAL A 72 4.44 12.48 0.62
C VAL A 72 5.24 12.38 -0.67
N LYS A 73 6.55 12.15 -0.58
CA LYS A 73 7.42 11.92 -1.75
C LYS A 73 7.37 10.47 -2.18
N ALA A 74 6.21 10.04 -2.66
CA ALA A 74 5.99 8.65 -3.05
C ALA A 74 5.03 8.53 -4.23
N ARG A 75 5.18 7.43 -4.98
CA ARG A 75 4.38 7.11 -6.15
C ARG A 75 3.83 5.70 -6.05
N ALA A 76 2.53 5.56 -6.34
CA ALA A 76 1.95 4.25 -6.59
C ALA A 76 2.50 3.67 -7.89
N ILE A 77 3.02 2.46 -7.85
CA ILE A 77 3.52 1.75 -9.01
C ILE A 77 2.41 0.90 -9.62
N ALA A 78 2.06 1.17 -10.87
CA ALA A 78 1.17 0.35 -11.67
C ALA A 78 1.92 -0.48 -12.72
N GLY A 79 3.11 -0.06 -13.14
CA GLY A 79 3.97 -0.77 -14.07
C GLY A 79 5.44 -0.30 -14.03
N TYR A 80 6.28 -0.90 -14.87
CA TYR A 80 7.73 -0.63 -14.89
C TYR A 80 8.07 0.84 -15.18
N GLU A 81 7.28 1.52 -16.00
CA GLU A 81 7.48 2.95 -16.30
C GLU A 81 7.37 3.83 -15.05
N ASP A 82 6.52 3.45 -14.09
CA ASP A 82 6.37 4.20 -12.84
C ASP A 82 7.61 4.08 -11.96
N LEU A 83 8.36 2.96 -12.03
CA LEU A 83 9.65 2.84 -11.34
C LEU A 83 10.66 3.84 -11.90
N ALA A 84 10.72 3.98 -13.22
CA ALA A 84 11.62 4.93 -13.86
C ALA A 84 11.28 6.38 -13.47
N ARG A 85 9.99 6.71 -13.43
CA ARG A 85 9.50 8.03 -12.97
C ARG A 85 9.80 8.28 -11.50
N ALA A 86 9.56 7.29 -10.63
CA ALA A 86 9.85 7.41 -9.20
C ALA A 86 11.35 7.67 -8.97
N ARG A 87 12.22 6.93 -9.66
CA ARG A 87 13.68 7.15 -9.61
C ARG A 87 14.10 8.53 -10.10
N ALA A 88 13.46 9.05 -11.15
CA ALA A 88 13.80 10.36 -11.70
C ALA A 88 13.31 11.53 -10.81
N GLY A 89 12.26 11.32 -10.02
CA GLY A 89 11.66 12.32 -9.14
C GLY A 89 12.14 12.32 -7.69
N ASP A 90 13.13 11.48 -7.34
CA ASP A 90 13.51 11.18 -5.95
C ASP A 90 12.29 10.78 -5.10
N GLU A 91 11.33 10.08 -5.71
CA GLU A 91 10.12 9.57 -5.07
C GLU A 91 10.31 8.11 -4.68
N MET A 92 9.74 7.73 -3.56
CA MET A 92 9.67 6.33 -3.17
C MET A 92 8.63 5.57 -4.00
N ALA A 93 9.00 4.42 -4.57
CA ALA A 93 8.07 3.53 -5.25
C ALA A 93 7.27 2.70 -4.24
N LEU A 94 5.94 2.84 -4.23
CA LEU A 94 5.05 2.08 -3.35
C LEU A 94 4.19 1.10 -4.16
N ILE A 95 4.17 -0.16 -3.76
CA ILE A 95 3.42 -1.23 -4.41
C ILE A 95 2.40 -1.78 -3.41
N LEU A 96 1.13 -1.84 -3.81
CA LEU A 96 0.10 -2.48 -2.99
C LEU A 96 0.11 -3.99 -3.20
N HIS A 97 0.29 -4.72 -2.10
CA HIS A 97 0.26 -6.17 -2.03
C HIS A 97 -0.95 -6.58 -1.18
N LEU A 98 -1.84 -7.38 -1.73
CA LEU A 98 -2.91 -8.03 -0.99
C LEU A 98 -2.33 -9.28 -0.34
N GLU A 99 -2.34 -9.33 0.99
CA GLU A 99 -1.86 -10.50 1.72
C GLU A 99 -3.06 -11.41 2.03
N GLY A 100 -3.05 -12.61 1.45
CA GLY A 100 -4.12 -13.59 1.62
C GLY A 100 -5.23 -13.46 0.59
N ALA A 101 -5.70 -14.61 0.09
CA ALA A 101 -6.81 -14.68 -0.86
C ALA A 101 -8.19 -14.54 -0.19
N ASP A 102 -8.23 -14.45 1.14
CA ASP A 102 -9.49 -14.39 1.92
C ASP A 102 -10.34 -13.18 1.53
N ALA A 103 -9.72 -12.05 1.16
CA ALA A 103 -10.42 -10.87 0.66
C ALA A 103 -11.13 -11.07 -0.68
N LEU A 104 -10.75 -12.10 -1.44
CA LEU A 104 -11.38 -12.47 -2.70
C LEU A 104 -12.55 -13.45 -2.48
N GLY A 105 -12.66 -14.05 -1.29
CA GLY A 105 -13.71 -15.00 -0.94
C GLY A 105 -13.89 -16.08 -2.01
N GLN A 106 -15.15 -16.27 -2.43
CA GLN A 106 -15.51 -17.15 -3.57
C GLN A 106 -15.78 -16.37 -4.87
N ASP A 107 -15.51 -15.06 -4.91
CA ASP A 107 -15.80 -14.21 -6.07
C ASP A 107 -14.51 -13.76 -6.77
N PRO A 108 -14.09 -14.45 -7.85
CA PRO A 108 -12.90 -14.06 -8.61
C PRO A 108 -13.03 -12.68 -9.28
N GLY A 109 -14.24 -12.13 -9.42
CA GLY A 109 -14.47 -10.77 -9.93
C GLY A 109 -13.85 -9.68 -9.05
N LEU A 110 -13.69 -9.95 -7.75
CA LEU A 110 -13.07 -9.02 -6.80
C LEU A 110 -11.60 -8.76 -7.12
N TRP A 111 -10.89 -9.72 -7.73
CA TRP A 111 -9.50 -9.51 -8.15
C TRP A 111 -9.41 -8.39 -9.19
N SER A 112 -10.28 -8.41 -10.20
CA SER A 112 -10.32 -7.37 -11.23
C SER A 112 -10.60 -5.98 -10.62
N LEU A 113 -11.45 -5.91 -9.60
CA LEU A 113 -11.75 -4.68 -8.88
C LEU A 113 -10.51 -4.13 -8.14
N VAL A 114 -9.88 -4.94 -7.27
CA VAL A 114 -8.73 -4.48 -6.48
C VAL A 114 -7.51 -4.20 -7.35
N HIS A 115 -7.35 -4.94 -8.46
CA HIS A 115 -6.33 -4.65 -9.46
C HIS A 115 -6.57 -3.28 -10.11
N HIS A 116 -7.81 -2.94 -10.47
CA HIS A 116 -8.14 -1.62 -11.00
C HIS A 116 -7.88 -0.49 -9.97
N LEU A 117 -8.00 -0.80 -8.68
CA LEU A 117 -7.71 0.12 -7.58
C LEU A 117 -6.23 0.27 -7.24
N GLY A 118 -5.34 -0.49 -7.89
CA GLY A 118 -3.89 -0.34 -7.77
C GLY A 118 -3.16 -1.49 -7.09
N VAL A 119 -3.85 -2.57 -6.68
CA VAL A 119 -3.21 -3.78 -6.19
C VAL A 119 -2.46 -4.49 -7.32
N ARG A 120 -1.22 -4.91 -7.08
CA ARG A 120 -0.35 -5.51 -8.10
C ARG A 120 0.23 -6.87 -7.71
N SER A 121 0.12 -7.25 -6.44
CA SER A 121 0.49 -8.58 -5.97
C SER A 121 -0.63 -9.13 -5.09
N PRO A 122 -1.14 -10.34 -5.33
CA PRO A 122 -1.79 -11.16 -4.30
C PRO A 122 -0.73 -11.81 -3.41
#